data_AF-A0A266QBT3-F1
#
_entry.id   AF-A0A266QBT3-F1
#
_cell.length_a   1.000
_cell.length_b   1.000
_cell.length_c   1.000
_cell.angle_alpha   90.00
_cell.angle_beta   90.00
_cell.angle_gamma   90.00
#
_symmetry.space_group_name_H-M   'P 1'
#
loop_
_entity.id
_entity.type
_entity.pdbx_description
1 polymer ?
#
loop_
_entity_poly.entity_id
_entity_poly.type
_entity_poly.pdbx_seq_one_letter_code
_entity_poly.pdbx_strand_id
1 'polypeptide(L)'
;MLSFLKRSFLLLVICFSNTTLAQTGTFTLSDWPATAATLKPLYVKAIMEQAGIHQVSFTRDANFYVAELDKFAQFAQDKNYRPYLKTSVAQNLATLAVVNCDWHNGVAPWEFAQKYLGNEQLALLQPLYAEAIAKLQNNCE
;
A
#
# COMPACT_ATOMS: atom_id res chain seq x y z
N MET A 1 -45.82 13.44 7.37
CA MET A 1 -44.70 12.54 7.75
C MET A 1 -43.74 12.19 6.59
N LEU A 2 -44.10 12.34 5.30
CA LEU A 2 -43.19 12.03 4.17
C LEU A 2 -42.00 13.01 3.95
N SER A 3 -42.01 14.20 4.56
CA SER A 3 -40.97 15.22 4.35
C SER A 3 -39.68 14.94 5.15
N PHE A 4 -39.80 14.30 6.32
CA PHE A 4 -38.65 14.00 7.19
C PHE A 4 -37.78 12.84 6.63
N LEU A 5 -38.39 11.80 6.04
CA LEU A 5 -37.63 10.71 5.41
C LEU A 5 -36.79 11.17 4.21
N LYS A 6 -37.30 12.13 3.41
CA LYS A 6 -36.56 12.66 2.24
C LYS A 6 -35.31 13.46 2.64
N ARG A 7 -35.35 14.16 3.78
CA ARG A 7 -34.20 14.96 4.26
C ARG A 7 -33.09 14.08 4.85
N SER A 8 -33.45 13.00 5.53
CA SER A 8 -32.46 12.06 6.07
C SER A 8 -31.73 11.26 4.99
N PHE A 9 -32.39 10.96 3.87
CA PHE A 9 -31.75 10.24 2.75
C PHE A 9 -30.74 11.10 1.99
N LEU A 10 -30.98 12.42 1.89
CA LEU A 10 -30.06 13.35 1.23
C LEU A 10 -28.74 13.55 2.01
N LEU A 11 -28.80 13.49 3.34
CA LEU A 11 -27.61 13.56 4.21
C LEU A 11 -26.76 12.29 4.13
N LEU A 12 -27.37 11.12 3.93
CA LEU A 12 -26.62 9.87 3.79
C LEU A 12 -25.83 9.82 2.47
N VAL A 13 -26.42 10.32 1.37
CA VAL A 13 -25.77 10.32 0.04
C VAL A 13 -24.54 11.24 0.01
N ILE A 14 -24.54 12.34 0.77
CA ILE A 14 -23.38 13.24 0.85
C ILE A 14 -22.21 12.61 1.63
N CYS A 15 -22.48 11.69 2.56
CA CYS A 15 -21.43 10.96 3.29
C CYS A 15 -20.78 9.84 2.46
N PHE A 16 -21.44 9.32 1.41
CA PHE A 16 -20.88 8.29 0.53
C PHE A 16 -20.10 8.83 -0.68
N SER A 17 -20.13 10.14 -0.93
CA SER A 17 -19.37 10.74 -2.05
C SER A 17 -17.85 10.82 -1.81
N ASN A 18 -17.36 10.54 -0.59
CA ASN A 18 -15.94 10.55 -0.28
C ASN A 18 -15.24 9.19 -0.45
N THR A 19 -15.98 8.11 -0.77
CA THR A 19 -15.38 6.77 -0.87
C THR A 19 -15.02 6.33 -2.30
N THR A 20 -15.21 7.19 -3.31
CA THR A 20 -14.95 6.87 -4.73
C THR A 20 -13.51 7.12 -5.19
N LEU A 21 -12.62 7.58 -4.31
CA LEU A 21 -11.19 7.74 -4.64
C LEU A 21 -10.41 6.41 -4.73
N ALA A 22 -11.00 5.29 -4.33
CA ALA A 22 -10.29 4.01 -4.26
C ALA A 22 -10.23 3.22 -5.58
N GLN A 23 -11.04 3.55 -6.59
CA GLN A 23 -11.21 2.72 -7.81
C GLN A 23 -10.66 3.32 -9.11
N THR A 24 -10.17 4.54 -9.07
CA THR A 24 -9.39 5.12 -10.17
C THR A 24 -7.94 5.17 -9.68
N GLY A 25 -6.93 5.08 -10.54
CA GLY A 25 -5.51 5.18 -10.13
C GLY A 25 -5.09 6.54 -9.56
N THR A 26 -5.98 7.20 -8.81
CA THR A 26 -5.89 8.53 -8.22
C THR A 26 -5.40 8.51 -6.77
N PHE A 27 -5.43 7.36 -6.08
CA PHE A 27 -4.86 7.25 -4.73
C PHE A 27 -3.41 6.76 -4.76
N THR A 28 -2.50 7.73 -4.73
CA THR A 28 -1.04 7.54 -4.84
C THR A 28 -0.35 7.66 -3.49
N LEU A 29 0.93 7.28 -3.43
CA LEU A 29 1.72 7.46 -2.21
C LEU A 29 1.81 8.93 -1.77
N SER A 30 1.70 9.89 -2.71
CA SER A 30 1.67 11.31 -2.37
C SER A 30 0.42 11.74 -1.59
N ASP A 31 -0.69 11.03 -1.74
CA ASP A 31 -1.96 11.28 -1.04
C ASP A 31 -1.99 10.62 0.36
N TRP A 32 -1.12 9.65 0.59
CA TRP A 32 -1.11 8.82 1.79
C TRP A 32 -0.95 9.63 3.10
N PRO A 33 -0.04 10.62 3.20
CA PRO A 33 0.13 11.39 4.44
C PRO A 33 -1.09 12.22 4.82
N ALA A 34 -1.89 12.65 3.84
CA ALA A 34 -3.12 13.42 4.07
C ALA A 34 -4.33 12.53 4.42
N THR A 35 -4.19 11.21 4.29
CA THR A 35 -5.25 10.26 4.62
C THR A 35 -5.49 10.20 6.13
N ALA A 36 -6.74 10.31 6.55
CA ALA A 36 -7.10 10.23 7.97
C ALA A 36 -6.59 8.93 8.61
N ALA A 37 -5.96 9.03 9.77
CA ALA A 37 -5.31 7.90 10.44
C ALA A 37 -6.26 6.71 10.68
N THR A 38 -7.54 6.97 10.94
CA THR A 38 -8.58 5.94 11.13
C THR A 38 -8.93 5.19 9.85
N LEU A 39 -8.70 5.78 8.67
CA LEU A 39 -8.99 5.16 7.37
C LEU A 39 -7.80 4.34 6.84
N LYS A 40 -6.58 4.66 7.25
CA LYS A 40 -5.37 3.97 6.76
C LYS A 40 -5.43 2.44 6.95
N PRO A 41 -5.79 1.89 8.13
CA PRO A 41 -5.91 0.45 8.29
C PRO A 41 -7.02 -0.18 7.43
N LEU A 42 -8.11 0.57 7.15
CA LEU A 42 -9.20 0.08 6.30
C LEU A 42 -8.75 -0.05 4.84
N TYR A 43 -8.02 0.95 4.32
CA TYR A 43 -7.46 0.89 2.97
C TYR A 43 -6.46 -0.26 2.83
N VAL A 44 -5.55 -0.42 3.79
CA VAL A 44 -4.58 -1.52 3.80
C VAL A 44 -5.27 -2.87 3.78
N LYS A 45 -6.26 -3.09 4.66
CA LYS A 45 -7.04 -4.34 4.68
C LYS A 45 -7.73 -4.61 3.35
N ALA A 46 -8.38 -3.61 2.75
CA ALA A 46 -9.04 -3.76 1.46
C ALA A 46 -8.05 -4.15 0.34
N ILE A 47 -6.85 -3.58 0.34
CA ILE A 47 -5.78 -3.94 -0.61
C ILE A 47 -5.31 -5.39 -0.39
N MET A 48 -5.08 -5.77 0.87
CA MET A 48 -4.65 -7.13 1.22
C MET A 48 -5.71 -8.17 0.83
N GLU A 49 -6.99 -7.89 1.09
CA GLU A 49 -8.12 -8.73 0.68
C GLU A 49 -8.20 -8.87 -0.84
N GLN A 50 -8.03 -7.76 -1.58
CA GLN A 50 -8.00 -7.80 -3.04
C GLN A 50 -6.80 -8.60 -3.57
N ALA A 51 -5.62 -8.49 -2.95
CA ALA A 51 -4.46 -9.29 -3.31
C ALA A 51 -4.65 -10.78 -3.00
N GLY A 52 -5.41 -11.12 -1.95
CA GLY A 52 -5.83 -12.49 -1.64
C GLY A 52 -6.62 -13.16 -2.75
N ILE A 53 -7.41 -12.42 -3.52
CA ILE A 53 -8.10 -12.91 -4.73
C ILE A 53 -7.10 -13.45 -5.76
N HIS A 54 -5.88 -12.91 -5.78
CA HIS A 54 -4.78 -13.31 -6.65
C HIS A 54 -3.80 -14.31 -6.01
N GLN A 55 -4.23 -15.03 -4.96
CA GLN A 55 -3.44 -16.04 -4.23
C GLN A 55 -2.18 -15.48 -3.56
N VAL A 56 -2.18 -14.19 -3.24
CA VAL A 56 -1.12 -13.58 -2.43
C VAL A 56 -1.57 -13.59 -0.97
N SER A 57 -0.77 -14.18 -0.08
CA SER A 57 -1.01 -14.13 1.35
C SER A 57 0.01 -13.26 2.06
N PHE A 58 -0.44 -12.56 3.10
CA PHE A 58 0.35 -11.73 4.00
C PHE A 58 0.28 -12.34 5.41
N THR A 59 1.40 -12.32 6.13
CA THR A 59 1.49 -12.76 7.53
C THR A 59 1.49 -11.59 8.50
N ARG A 60 1.92 -10.40 8.04
CA ARG A 60 1.90 -9.17 8.83
C ARG A 60 0.50 -8.56 8.84
N ASP A 61 0.18 -7.88 9.94
CA ASP A 61 -1.10 -7.21 10.07
C ASP A 61 -1.13 -5.88 9.30
N ALA A 62 -2.32 -5.30 9.19
CA ALA A 62 -2.51 -4.03 8.49
C ALA A 62 -1.76 -2.85 9.15
N ASN A 63 -1.57 -2.87 10.48
CA ASN A 63 -0.91 -1.77 11.19
C ASN A 63 0.58 -1.71 10.86
N PHE A 64 1.22 -2.86 10.68
CA PHE A 64 2.58 -2.95 10.16
C PHE A 64 2.69 -2.21 8.82
N TYR A 65 1.82 -2.50 7.86
CA TYR A 65 1.86 -1.85 6.54
C TYR A 65 1.48 -0.37 6.57
N VAL A 66 0.61 0.07 7.49
CA VAL A 66 0.36 1.50 7.70
C VAL A 66 1.64 2.22 8.12
N ALA A 67 2.37 1.66 9.09
CA ALA A 67 3.63 2.25 9.56
C ALA A 67 4.70 2.27 8.45
N GLU A 68 4.81 1.19 7.68
CA GLU A 68 5.75 1.09 6.56
C GLU A 68 5.40 2.07 5.42
N LEU A 69 4.13 2.24 5.09
CA LEU A 69 3.67 3.23 4.12
C LEU A 69 3.91 4.67 4.61
N ASP A 70 3.70 4.95 5.91
CA ASP A 70 4.01 6.26 6.50
C ASP A 70 5.51 6.56 6.41
N LYS A 71 6.34 5.61 6.84
CA LYS A 71 7.81 5.69 6.74
C LYS A 71 8.27 5.90 5.29
N PHE A 72 7.69 5.14 4.35
CA PHE A 72 8.09 5.22 2.95
C PHE A 72 7.62 6.49 2.27
N ALA A 73 6.39 6.95 2.53
CA ALA A 73 5.88 8.20 2.00
C ALA A 73 6.73 9.39 2.45
N GLN A 74 7.10 9.44 3.73
CA GLN A 74 7.98 10.48 4.26
C GLN A 74 9.34 10.47 3.54
N PHE A 75 9.99 9.30 3.46
CA PHE A 75 11.26 9.16 2.77
C PHE A 75 11.18 9.56 1.28
N ALA A 76 10.14 9.12 0.57
CA ALA A 76 9.96 9.43 -0.85
C ALA A 76 9.73 10.93 -1.08
N GLN A 77 9.05 11.62 -0.15
CA GLN A 77 8.91 13.07 -0.17
C GLN A 77 10.25 13.77 0.07
N ASP A 78 10.98 13.40 1.12
CA ASP A 78 12.26 14.01 1.49
C ASP A 78 13.33 13.87 0.40
N LYS A 79 13.33 12.73 -0.29
CA LYS A 79 14.26 12.45 -1.41
C LYS A 79 13.70 12.85 -2.77
N ASN A 80 12.48 13.39 -2.83
CA ASN A 80 11.78 13.74 -4.07
C ASN A 80 11.75 12.56 -5.07
N TYR A 81 11.49 11.34 -4.59
CA TYR A 81 11.38 10.12 -5.40
C TYR A 81 10.04 10.09 -6.14
N ARG A 82 9.95 10.93 -7.17
CA ARG A 82 8.75 11.15 -8.00
C ARG A 82 8.10 9.87 -8.55
N PRO A 83 8.84 8.83 -8.97
CA PRO A 83 8.20 7.58 -9.40
C PRO A 83 7.30 6.98 -8.32
N TYR A 84 7.82 6.76 -7.10
CA TYR A 84 7.05 6.18 -6.00
C TYR A 84 5.92 7.08 -5.50
N LEU A 85 6.14 8.40 -5.48
CA LEU A 85 5.10 9.37 -5.11
C LEU A 85 3.87 9.31 -6.02
N LYS A 86 4.06 8.95 -7.30
CA LYS A 86 2.98 8.81 -8.29
C LYS A 86 2.43 7.39 -8.40
N THR A 87 3.15 6.39 -7.90
CA THR A 87 2.71 5.00 -7.84
C THR A 87 1.54 4.86 -6.86
N SER A 88 0.59 3.97 -7.17
CA SER A 88 -0.58 3.78 -6.30
C SER A 88 -0.19 3.26 -4.93
N VAL A 89 -0.98 3.56 -3.90
CA VAL A 89 -0.73 3.03 -2.54
C VAL A 89 -0.70 1.49 -2.55
N ALA A 90 -1.55 0.85 -3.35
CA ALA A 90 -1.58 -0.60 -3.48
C ALA A 90 -0.28 -1.19 -4.06
N GLN A 91 0.28 -0.55 -5.09
CA GLN A 91 1.56 -0.98 -5.67
C GLN A 91 2.72 -0.76 -4.70
N ASN A 92 2.74 0.38 -3.98
CA ASN A 92 3.75 0.62 -2.94
C ASN A 92 3.63 -0.40 -1.79
N LEU A 93 2.42 -0.76 -1.37
CA LEU A 93 2.21 -1.82 -0.38
C LEU A 93 2.75 -3.17 -0.87
N ALA A 94 2.51 -3.53 -2.13
CA ALA A 94 3.07 -4.74 -2.73
C ALA A 94 4.61 -4.71 -2.72
N THR A 95 5.23 -3.59 -3.10
CA THR A 95 6.69 -3.40 -2.99
C THR A 95 7.16 -3.61 -1.55
N LEU A 96 6.49 -3.01 -0.56
CA LEU A 96 6.84 -3.16 0.86
C LEU A 96 6.68 -4.60 1.34
N ALA A 97 5.64 -5.32 0.91
CA ALA A 97 5.44 -6.72 1.24
C ALA A 97 6.54 -7.62 0.65
N VAL A 98 6.92 -7.39 -0.61
CA VAL A 98 8.02 -8.12 -1.25
C VAL A 98 9.34 -7.88 -0.51
N VAL A 99 9.66 -6.62 -0.22
CA VAL A 99 10.92 -6.26 0.46
C VAL A 99 10.99 -6.83 1.87
N ASN A 100 9.86 -6.87 2.57
CA ASN A 100 9.75 -7.41 3.92
C ASN A 100 9.50 -8.93 3.96
N CYS A 101 9.71 -9.65 2.86
CA CYS A 101 9.56 -11.12 2.80
C CYS A 101 8.16 -11.64 3.11
N ASP A 102 7.12 -10.83 2.88
CA ASP A 102 5.73 -11.13 3.22
C ASP A 102 4.83 -11.19 1.97
N TRP A 103 5.43 -11.53 0.84
CA TRP A 103 4.73 -11.77 -0.41
C TRP A 103 4.87 -13.24 -0.80
N HIS A 104 3.85 -14.04 -0.50
CA HIS A 104 3.85 -15.47 -0.78
C HIS A 104 3.02 -15.77 -2.03
N ASN A 105 3.70 -16.19 -3.11
CA ASN A 105 3.08 -16.50 -4.40
C ASN A 105 3.61 -17.81 -5.03
N GLY A 106 4.35 -18.63 -4.26
CA GLY A 106 4.92 -19.89 -4.72
C GLY A 106 6.21 -19.79 -5.55
N VAL A 107 6.75 -18.59 -5.75
CA VAL A 107 8.07 -18.34 -6.36
C VAL A 107 9.10 -18.04 -5.27
N ALA A 108 10.38 -18.36 -5.51
CA ALA A 108 11.44 -18.01 -4.57
C ALA A 108 11.46 -16.47 -4.33
N PRO A 109 11.56 -16.00 -3.07
CA PRO A 109 11.38 -14.58 -2.76
C PRO A 109 12.34 -13.67 -3.53
N TRP A 110 13.62 -14.04 -3.63
CA TRP A 110 14.60 -13.23 -4.34
C TRP A 110 14.34 -13.18 -5.84
N GLU A 111 14.05 -14.33 -6.46
CA GLU A 111 13.73 -14.42 -7.88
C GLU A 111 12.52 -13.53 -8.23
N PHE A 112 11.46 -13.60 -7.42
CA PHE A 112 10.29 -12.77 -7.63
C PHE A 112 10.62 -11.28 -7.47
N ALA A 113 11.37 -10.91 -6.43
CA ALA A 113 11.75 -9.52 -6.18
C ALA A 113 12.55 -8.93 -7.35
N GLN A 114 13.50 -9.68 -7.91
CA GLN A 114 14.28 -9.26 -9.07
C GLN A 114 13.39 -9.01 -10.29
N LYS A 115 12.41 -9.88 -10.54
CA LYS A 115 11.48 -9.74 -11.67
C LYS A 115 10.47 -8.60 -11.47
N TYR A 116 9.98 -8.42 -10.25
CA TYR A 116 8.93 -7.46 -9.93
C TYR A 116 9.45 -6.03 -9.77
N LEU A 117 10.57 -5.86 -9.05
CA LEU A 117 11.14 -4.54 -8.73
C LEU A 117 12.27 -4.15 -9.69
N GLY A 118 13.11 -5.11 -10.07
CA GLY A 118 14.34 -4.84 -10.82
C GLY A 118 15.42 -4.16 -9.98
N ASN A 119 16.63 -4.10 -10.54
CA ASN A 119 17.82 -3.62 -9.82
C ASN A 119 17.73 -2.14 -9.41
N GLU A 120 17.14 -1.29 -10.26
CA GLU A 120 17.02 0.15 -9.98
C GLU A 120 16.10 0.42 -8.79
N GLN A 121 14.94 -0.23 -8.73
CA GLN A 121 14.02 -0.05 -7.59
C GLN A 121 14.61 -0.59 -6.30
N LEU A 122 15.27 -1.76 -6.34
CA LEU A 122 15.96 -2.31 -5.18
C LEU A 122 17.06 -1.36 -4.67
N ALA A 123 17.84 -0.76 -5.56
CA ALA A 123 18.83 0.24 -5.18
C ALA A 123 18.22 1.50 -4.55
N LEU A 124 17.06 1.95 -5.04
CA LEU A 124 16.34 3.10 -4.46
C LEU A 124 15.79 2.80 -3.05
N LEU A 125 15.53 1.54 -2.73
CA LEU A 125 14.97 1.11 -1.44
C LEU A 125 16.06 0.83 -0.40
N GLN A 126 17.30 0.56 -0.83
CA GLN A 126 18.45 0.29 0.05
C GLN A 126 18.62 1.30 1.20
N PRO A 127 18.53 2.63 1.00
CA PRO A 127 18.71 3.58 2.10
C PRO A 127 17.71 3.43 3.24
N LEU A 128 16.54 2.82 2.99
CA LEU A 128 15.45 2.70 3.96
C LEU A 128 15.24 1.26 4.45
N TYR A 129 15.64 0.27 3.64
CA TYR A 129 15.33 -1.14 3.82
C TYR A 129 16.55 -2.07 3.62
N ALA A 130 17.77 -1.60 3.88
CA ALA A 130 19.00 -2.37 3.65
C ALA A 130 18.97 -3.78 4.28
N GLU A 131 18.58 -3.88 5.56
CA GLU A 131 18.51 -5.16 6.27
C GLU A 131 17.46 -6.10 5.67
N ALA A 132 16.26 -5.58 5.36
CA ALA A 132 15.19 -6.36 4.75
C ALA A 132 15.59 -6.85 3.35
N ILE A 133 16.26 -6.02 2.56
CA ILE A 133 16.78 -6.42 1.24
C ILE A 133 17.89 -7.47 1.36
N ALA A 134 18.80 -7.34 2.33
CA ALA A 134 19.83 -8.35 2.56
C ALA A 134 19.21 -9.71 2.93
N LYS A 135 18.16 -9.71 3.76
CA LYS A 135 17.39 -10.91 4.08
C LYS A 135 16.67 -11.47 2.84
N LEU A 136 16.05 -10.61 2.04
CA LEU A 136 15.38 -11.00 0.81
C LEU A 136 16.33 -11.65 -0.20
N GLN A 137 17.56 -11.14 -0.32
CA GLN A 137 18.62 -11.72 -1.17
C GLN A 137 19.01 -13.14 -0.74
N ASN A 138 18.86 -13.47 0.54
CA ASN A 138 19.04 -14.82 1.08
C ASN A 138 17.72 -15.61 1.11
N ASN A 139 16.77 -15.32 0.20
CA ASN A 139 15.47 -15.97 0.12
C ASN A 139 14.66 -15.95 1.42
N CYS A 140 14.82 -14.88 2.20
CA CYS A 140 14.11 -14.68 3.45
C CYS A 140 14.50 -15.63 4.59
N GLU A 141 15.67 -16.27 4.48
CA GLU A 141 16.35 -16.99 5.57
C GLU A 141 16.89 -16.02 6.64
#